data_AF-A0A1A2ZN87-F1
#
_entry.id   AF-A0A1A2ZN87-F1
#
_cell.length_a   1.000
_cell.length_b   1.000
_cell.length_c   1.000
_cell.angle_alpha   90.00
_cell.angle_beta   90.00
_cell.angle_gamma   90.00
#
_symmetry.space_group_name_H-M   'P 1'
#
loop_
_entity.id
_entity.type
_entity.pdbx_description
1 polymer ?
#
loop_
_entity_poly.entity_id
_entity_poly.type
_entity_poly.pdbx_seq_one_letter_code
_entity_poly.pdbx_strand_id
1 'polypeptide(L)' 'MPKRLIDLDDDLLAAAQRELKTTGISDTVRAALQQAAAASARARQVEWLEQGGLEGMADAGERGEVWR' A
#
# COMPACT_ATOMS: atom_id res chain seq x y z
N MET A 1 -3.21 -14.18 16.31
CA MET A 1 -3.64 -14.14 14.90
C MET A 1 -4.08 -15.53 14.47
N PRO A 2 -5.16 -15.68 13.70
CA PRO A 2 -5.57 -16.98 13.18
C PRO A 2 -4.50 -17.55 12.24
N LYS A 3 -4.25 -18.86 12.32
CA LYS A 3 -3.36 -19.57 11.40
C LYS A 3 -4.16 -20.00 10.18
N ARG A 4 -3.55 -19.88 9.00
CA ARG A 4 -4.09 -20.34 7.71
C ARG A 4 -3.05 -21.26 7.09
N LEU A 5 -3.48 -22.42 6.62
CA LEU A 5 -2.65 -23.29 5.80
C LEU A 5 -2.84 -22.85 4.34
N ILE A 6 -1.74 -22.62 3.64
CA ILE A 6 -1.71 -22.29 2.23
C ILE A 6 -0.54 -23.04 1.60
N ASP A 7 -0.69 -23.47 0.36
CA ASP A 7 0.43 -23.93 -0.45
C ASP A 7 1.17 -22.70 -0.96
N LEU A 8 2.49 -22.70 -0.82
CA LEU A 8 3.35 -21.60 -1.24
C LEU A 8 4.54 -22.18 -2.01
N ASP A 9 4.82 -21.58 -3.16
CA ASP A 9 5.99 -21.92 -3.95
C ASP A 9 7.27 -21.45 -3.24
N ASP A 10 8.21 -22.37 -3.00
CA ASP A 10 9.43 -22.12 -2.24
C ASP A 10 10.40 -21.20 -2.98
N ASP A 11 10.44 -21.25 -4.32
CA ASP A 11 11.30 -20.39 -5.12
C ASP A 11 10.77 -18.95 -5.11
N LEU A 12 9.44 -18.79 -5.19
CA LEU A 12 8.78 -17.49 -5.03
C LEU A 12 9.00 -16.93 -3.63
N LEU A 13 8.86 -17.76 -2.59
CA LEU A 13 9.13 -17.37 -1.21
C LEU A 13 10.59 -16.93 -1.05
N ALA A 14 11.54 -17.68 -1.57
CA ALA A 14 12.96 -17.35 -1.50
C ALA A 14 13.28 -16.04 -2.25
N ALA A 15 12.65 -15.80 -3.40
CA ALA A 15 12.76 -14.53 -4.11
C ALA A 15 12.21 -13.36 -3.27
N ALA A 16 11.01 -13.52 -2.71
CA ALA A 16 10.41 -12.50 -1.86
C ALA A 16 11.26 -12.23 -0.61
N GLN A 17 11.83 -13.27 0.02
CA GLN A 17 12.72 -13.12 1.18
C GLN A 17 13.97 -12.29 0.86
N ARG A 18 14.59 -12.49 -0.30
CA ARG A 18 15.75 -11.71 -0.74
C ARG A 18 15.39 -10.24 -0.95
N GLU A 19 14.30 -9.98 -1.67
CA GLU A 19 13.87 -8.61 -1.99
C GLU A 19 13.37 -7.85 -0.75
N LEU A 20 12.60 -8.52 0.10
CA LEU A 20 12.01 -7.94 1.31
C LEU A 20 12.96 -7.97 2.51
N LYS A 21 14.13 -8.61 2.37
CA LYS A 21 15.14 -8.79 3.42
C LYS A 21 14.56 -9.46 4.67
N THR A 22 13.75 -10.49 4.46
CA THR A 22 13.08 -11.28 5.50
C THR A 22 13.63 -12.70 5.53
N THR A 23 13.41 -13.40 6.64
CA THR A 23 13.96 -14.77 6.83
C THR A 23 12.89 -15.80 7.18
N GLY A 24 11.75 -15.37 7.73
CA GLY A 24 10.62 -16.25 8.01
C GLY A 24 9.65 -16.35 6.84
N ILE A 25 8.65 -17.22 6.96
CA ILE A 25 7.51 -17.23 6.03
C ILE A 25 6.52 -16.14 6.44
N SER A 26 6.23 -16.05 7.74
CA SER A 26 5.19 -15.16 8.27
C SER A 26 5.56 -13.68 8.19
N ASP A 27 6.84 -13.32 8.36
CA ASP A 27 7.33 -11.94 8.18
C ASP A 27 7.30 -11.54 6.70
N THR A 28 7.74 -12.42 5.79
CA THR A 28 7.74 -12.23 4.35
C THR A 28 6.33 -12.01 3.82
N VAL A 29 5.39 -12.90 4.18
CA VAL A 29 3.98 -12.77 3.77
C VAL A 29 3.37 -11.49 4.34
N ARG A 30 3.67 -11.14 5.59
CA ARG A 30 3.17 -9.88 6.19
C ARG A 30 3.70 -8.67 5.43
N ALA A 31 5.00 -8.61 5.18
CA ALA A 31 5.65 -7.51 4.48
C ALA A 31 5.12 -7.38 3.05
N ALA A 32 5.00 -8.49 2.32
CA ALA A 32 4.46 -8.52 0.96
C ALA A 32 3.02 -7.98 0.92
N LEU A 33 2.15 -8.43 1.82
CA LEU A 33 0.75 -7.97 1.89
C LEU A 33 0.66 -6.48 2.24
N GLN A 34 1.50 -5.99 3.16
CA GLN A 34 1.58 -4.57 3.50
C GLN A 34 2.03 -3.73 2.30
N GLN A 35 3.03 -4.18 1.55
CA GLN A 35 3.50 -3.48 0.36
C GLN A 35 2.42 -3.44 -0.73
N ALA A 36 1.73 -4.56 -0.98
CA ALA A 36 0.64 -4.61 -1.96
C ALA A 36 -0.51 -3.66 -1.59
N ALA A 37 -0.93 -3.65 -0.33
CA ALA A 37 -1.96 -2.74 0.16
C ALA A 37 -1.53 -1.27 0.02
N ALA A 38 -0.29 -0.94 0.40
CA ALA A 38 0.25 0.41 0.27
C ALA A 38 0.38 0.85 -1.20
N ALA A 39 0.80 -0.04 -2.09
CA ALA A 39 0.88 0.23 -3.53
C ALA A 39 -0.51 0.54 -4.12
N SER A 40 -1.52 -0.27 -3.79
CA SER A 40 -2.90 -0.04 -4.22
C SER A 40 -3.48 1.26 -3.64
N ALA A 41 -3.19 1.60 -2.38
CA ALA A 41 -3.62 2.86 -1.79
C ALA A 41 -2.99 4.07 -2.50
N ARG A 42 -1.68 4.01 -2.81
CA ARG A 42 -0.99 5.06 -3.57
C ARG A 42 -1.55 5.21 -4.98
N ALA A 43 -1.81 4.11 -5.69
CA ALA A 43 -2.41 4.16 -7.03
C ALA A 43 -3.76 4.89 -7.02
N ARG A 44 -4.65 4.54 -6.07
CA ARG A 44 -5.94 5.23 -5.91
C ARG A 44 -5.77 6.71 -5.54
N GLN A 45 -4.77 7.03 -4.72
CA GLN A 45 -4.50 8.42 -4.36
C GLN A 45 -4.03 9.23 -5.57
N VAL A 46 -3.15 8.68 -6.41
CA VAL A 46 -2.71 9.32 -7.66
C VAL A 46 -3.89 9.52 -8.60
N GLU A 47 -4.71 8.49 -8.81
CA GLU A 47 -5.91 8.58 -9.64
C GLU A 47 -6.87 9.69 -9.15
N TRP A 48 -7.09 9.78 -7.83
CA TRP A 48 -7.91 10.85 -7.24
C TRP A 48 -7.30 12.24 -7.46
N LEU A 49 -5.98 12.38 -7.38
CA LEU A 49 -5.29 13.64 -7.67
C LEU A 49 -5.42 14.04 -9.14
N GLU A 50 -5.26 13.09 -10.07
CA GLU A 50 -5.40 13.30 -11.51
C GLU A 50 -6.83 13.72 -11.90
N GLN A 51 -7.83 13.24 -11.16
CA GLN A 51 -9.24 13.61 -11.33
C GLN A 51 -9.61 14.96 -10.70
N GLY A 52 -8.63 15.78 -10.32
CA GLY A 52 -8.89 17.10 -9.73
C GLY A 52 -9.23 17.05 -8.25
N GLY A 53 -8.80 16.02 -7.51
CA GLY A 53 -9.08 15.88 -6.08
C GLY A 53 -8.64 17.08 -5.21
N LEU A 54 -7.72 17.91 -5.70
CA LEU A 54 -7.26 19.15 -5.05
C LEU A 54 -7.74 20.43 -5.75
N GLU A 55 -8.65 20.35 -6.72
CA GLU A 55 -9.10 21.51 -7.50
C GLU A 55 -9.71 22.60 -6.61
N GLY A 56 -10.56 22.23 -5.65
CA GLY A 56 -11.09 23.17 -4.64
C GLY A 56 -10.02 23.69 -3.66
N MET A 57 -8.90 22.98 -3.52
CA MET A 57 -7.75 23.50 -2.78
C MET A 57 -6.91 24.49 -3.61
N ALA A 58 -7.19 24.71 -4.90
CA ALA A 58 -6.53 25.76 -5.67
C ALA A 58 -7.08 27.16 -5.33
N ASP A 59 -8.34 27.24 -4.90
CA ASP A 59 -8.96 28.49 -4.48
C ASP A 59 -8.59 28.88 -3.04
N ALA A 60 -8.22 30.15 -2.84
CA ALA A 60 -7.78 30.64 -1.53
C ALA A 60 -8.92 30.81 -0.52
N GLY A 61 -10.14 31.07 -0.98
CA GLY A 61 -11.34 31.16 -0.15
C GLY A 61 -11.79 29.79 0.34
N GLU A 62 -11.90 28.81 -0.57
CA GLU A 62 -12.28 27.43 -0.25
C GLU A 62 -11.27 26.76 0.71
N ARG A 63 -9.97 26.96 0.50
CA ARG A 63 -8.94 26.50 1.46
C ARG A 63 -9.15 27.05 2.87
N GLY A 64 -9.61 28.29 2.99
CA GLY A 64 -9.85 28.95 4.29
C GLY A 64 -11.07 28.42 5.03
N GLU A 65 -11.97 27.70 4.36
CA GLU A 65 -13.14 27.05 4.97
C GLU A 65 -12.81 25.68 5.57
N VAL A 66 -11.88 24.94 4.97
CA VAL A 66 -11.48 23.59 5.42
C VAL A 66 -10.75 23.59 6.77
N TRP A 67 -10.02 24.66 7.09
CA TRP A 67 -9.20 24.77 8.30
C TRP A 67 -9.83 25.57 9.44
N ARG A 68 -11.13 25.86 9.37
CA ARG A 68 -11.88 26.60 10.40
C ARG A 68 -12.59 25.65 11.35
#